data_AF-A0A920RAT2-F1
#
_entry.id   AF-A0A920RAT2-F1
#
_cell.length_a   1.000
_cell.length_b   1.000
_cell.length_c   1.000
_cell.angle_alpha   90.00
_cell.angle_beta   90.00
_cell.angle_gamma   90.00
#
_symmetry.space_group_name_H-M   'P 1'
#
loop_
_entity.id
_entity.type
_entity.pdbx_description
1 polymer ?
#
loop_
_entity_poly.entity_id
_entity_poly.type
_entity_poly.pdbx_seq_one_letter_code
_entity_poly.pdbx_strand_id
1 'polypeptide(L)' 'MIVSPHSAGVTQESLKRTAIEMIQNVLDVFDGTIDPAAVVNREVLGRYD' A
#
# COMPACT_ATOMS: atom_id res chain seq x y z
N MET A 1 -14.26 -0.35 -30.53
CA MET A 1 -13.75 0.00 -29.19
C MET A 1 -13.54 -1.29 -28.41
N ILE A 2 -12.40 -1.45 -27.74
CA ILE A 2 -12.09 -2.62 -26.91
C ILE A 2 -11.98 -2.11 -25.47
N VAL A 3 -12.59 -2.82 -24.51
CA VAL A 3 -12.60 -2.48 -23.09
C VAL A 3 -12.01 -3.64 -22.31
N SER A 4 -11.16 -3.36 -21.33
CA SER A 4 -10.60 -4.36 -20.42
C SER A 4 -11.34 -4.34 -19.08
N PRO A 5 -11.52 -5.50 -18.41
CA PRO A 5 -12.25 -5.61 -17.16
C PRO A 5 -11.38 -5.17 -15.96
N HIS A 6 -11.06 -3.88 -15.84
CA HIS A 6 -10.22 -3.33 -14.76
C HIS A 6 -8.94 -4.16 -14.51
N SER A 7 -8.28 -4.57 -15.59
CA SER A 7 -7.18 -5.54 -15.54
C SER A 7 -5.81 -4.91 -15.80
N ALA A 8 -5.67 -3.59 -15.65
CA ALA A 8 -4.42 -2.90 -15.95
C ALA A 8 -3.26 -3.33 -15.03
N GLY A 9 -3.55 -3.59 -13.74
CA GLY A 9 -2.56 -3.97 -12.73
C GLY A 9 -2.59 -5.45 -12.31
N VAL A 10 -3.38 -6.31 -12.96
CA VAL A 10 -3.64 -7.69 -12.48
C VAL A 10 -2.65 -8.72 -13.06
N THR A 11 -1.40 -8.33 -13.25
CA THR A 11 -0.35 -9.32 -13.53
C THR A 11 -0.01 -10.10 -12.26
N GLN A 12 0.46 -11.34 -12.40
CA GLN A 12 0.83 -12.17 -11.24
C GLN A 12 1.89 -11.50 -10.36
N GLU A 13 2.85 -10.81 -10.98
CA GLU A 13 3.94 -10.15 -10.27
C GLU A 13 3.48 -8.86 -9.59
N SER A 14 2.60 -8.09 -10.24
CA SER A 14 1.97 -6.90 -9.64
C SER A 14 1.12 -7.28 -8.43
N LEU A 15 0.25 -8.28 -8.55
CA LEU A 15 -0.62 -8.72 -7.45
C LEU A 15 0.17 -9.21 -6.24
N LYS A 16 1.21 -10.03 -6.46
CA LYS A 16 2.08 -10.51 -5.37
C LYS A 16 2.76 -9.34 -4.66
N ARG A 17 3.35 -8.41 -5.41
CA ARG A 17 4.05 -7.25 -4.82
C ARG A 17 3.10 -6.39 -4.00
N THR A 18 1.95 -6.04 -4.57
CA THR A 18 0.94 -5.24 -3.86
C THR A 18 0.42 -5.95 -2.62
N ALA A 19 0.18 -7.27 -2.67
CA ALA A 19 -0.26 -8.01 -1.50
C ALA A 19 0.78 -8.00 -0.36
N ILE A 20 2.06 -8.19 -0.70
CA ILE A 20 3.16 -8.14 0.28
C ILE A 20 3.25 -6.74 0.91
N GLU A 21 3.24 -5.69 0.09
CA GLU A 21 3.34 -4.30 0.56
C GLU A 21 2.15 -3.90 1.43
N MET A 22 0.93 -4.31 1.05
CA MET A 22 -0.27 -4.08 1.86
C MET A 22 -0.19 -4.73 3.25
N ILE A 23 0.28 -5.98 3.32
CA ILE A 23 0.43 -6.68 4.60
C ILE A 23 1.52 -6.02 5.44
N GLN A 24 2.65 -5.65 4.83
CA GLN A 24 3.74 -4.98 5.53
C GLN A 24 3.27 -3.66 6.16
N ASN A 25 2.54 -2.82 5.40
CA ASN A 25 2.00 -1.56 5.91
C ASN A 25 1.09 -1.76 7.15
N VAL A 26 0.34 -2.86 7.22
CA VAL A 26 -0.49 -3.19 8.38
C VAL A 26 0.37 -3.62 9.57
N LEU A 27 1.39 -4.45 9.34
CA LEU A 27 2.31 -4.88 10.39
C LEU A 27 3.11 -3.70 10.97
N ASP A 28 3.60 -2.80 10.11
CA ASP A 28 4.37 -1.62 10.53
C ASP A 28 3.56 -0.68 11.43
N VAL A 29 2.23 -0.61 11.27
CA VAL A 29 1.36 0.12 12.18
C VAL A 29 1.37 -0.50 13.58
N PHE A 30 1.26 -1.83 13.68
CA PHE A 30 1.27 -2.53 14.97
C PHE A 30 2.64 -2.47 15.64
N ASP A 31 3.71 -2.48 14.84
CA ASP A 31 5.09 -2.38 15.33
C ASP A 31 5.51 -0.93 15.65
N GLY A 32 4.68 0.06 15.27
CA GLY A 32 4.97 1.48 15.46
C GLY A 32 6.08 2.01 14.54
N THR A 33 6.43 1.27 13.49
CA THR A 33 7.50 1.56 12.52
C THR A 33 6.96 1.98 11.16
N ILE A 34 5.80 2.64 11.12
CA ILE A 34 5.14 3.05 9.89
C ILE A 34 6.06 3.87 8.98
N ASP A 35 6.14 3.52 7.70
CA ASP A 35 6.83 4.34 6.71
C ASP A 35 5.96 5.57 6.36
N PRO A 36 6.40 6.81 6.66
CA PRO A 36 5.63 8.01 6.31
C PRO A 36 5.44 8.24 4.81
N ALA A 37 6.18 7.53 3.96
CA ALA A 37 6.01 7.55 2.50
C ALA A 37 4.87 6.62 2.03
N ALA A 38 4.53 5.59 2.81
CA ALA A 38 3.43 4.67 2.53
C ALA A 38 2.05 5.25 2.93
N VAL A 39 2.02 6.39 3.60
CA VAL A 39 0.79 7.05 4.09
C VAL A 39 0.37 8.18 3.16
N VAL A 40 -0.82 8.06 2.56
CA VAL A 40 -1.37 9.09 1.66
C VAL A 40 -1.73 10.38 2.42
N ASN A 41 -2.45 10.23 3.53
CA ASN A 41 -2.92 11.32 4.38
C ASN A 41 -1.89 11.66 5.46
N ARG A 42 -0.74 12.21 5.07
CA ARG A 42 0.40 12.41 5.98
C ARG A 42 0.07 13.32 7.18
N GLU A 43 -0.93 14.18 7.05
CA GLU A 43 -1.45 15.02 8.14
C GLU A 43 -1.97 14.23 9.35
N VAL A 44 -2.36 12.96 9.18
CA VAL A 44 -2.86 12.10 10.27
C VAL A 44 -1.74 11.53 11.13
N LEU A 45 -0.49 11.59 10.67
CA LEU A 45 0.69 11.15 11.42
C LEU A 45 1.11 12.15 12.51
N GLY A 46 0.25 13.11 12.84
CA GLY A 46 0.51 14.23 13.74
C GLY A 46 1.42 13.86 14.91
N ARG A 47 2.65 14.40 14.88
CA ARG A 47 3.68 14.23 15.92
C ARG A 47 3.97 12.78 16.30
N TYR A 48 4.52 12.01 15.36
CA TYR A 48 5.50 10.98 15.71
C TYR A 48 6.79 11.70 16.17
N ASP A 49 6.76 12.21 17.41
CA ASP A 49 7.93 12.75 18.13
C ASP A 49 8.67 11.61 18.85
#